data_AF-A0A9W4SG10-F1
#
_entry.id   AF-A0A9W4SG10-F1
#
_cell.length_a   1.000
_cell.length_b   1.000
_cell.length_c   1.000
_cell.angle_alpha   90.00
_cell.angle_beta   90.00
_cell.angle_gamma   90.00
#
_symmetry.space_group_name_H-M   'P 1'
#
loop_
_entity.id
_entity.type
_entity.pdbx_description
1 polymer ?
#
loop_
_entity_poly.entity_id
_entity_poly.type
_entity_poly.pdbx_seq_one_letter_code
_entity_poly.pdbx_strand_id
1 'polypeptide(L)'
;MDKKNEKENFSQKKSDETETPKTENKDSQANPTELKTPEKENIVELKKEIENLKDKNLRLLAEMDNQRKIHFREMIEKTKYSNEKLIRQFLFFPDNYEKAMQISQHDTDPKIRNFLVGFQMILDEFRNVLKMYGVEEIKVTPLKDIYDEKLHGKTLKVEEIKENDKYPEGTILQISQKGYKIYERVLRPVQIKIRTTNSCVAVFEGAGVKVILNNESGKNTTPSVVSFRENGEKDIVGESAKNQAVSRPGRVVFEAKRLIGMKFNTKEVQEFRKTAPFKIIEHENGDA
;
A
#
# COMPACT_ATOMS: atom_id res chain seq x y z
N MET A 1 -41.61 -47.73 27.75
CA MET A 1 -40.16 -47.99 27.64
C MET A 1 -39.53 -46.78 26.94
N ASP A 2 -39.53 -45.58 27.53
CA ASP A 2 -38.91 -45.12 28.81
C ASP A 2 -37.39 -44.89 28.61
N LYS A 3 -36.80 -43.70 28.85
CA LYS A 3 -37.30 -42.44 29.46
C LYS A 3 -36.92 -41.20 28.62
N LYS A 4 -37.58 -40.06 28.91
CA LYS A 4 -37.39 -38.75 28.23
C LYS A 4 -36.31 -37.87 28.88
N ASN A 5 -35.75 -36.98 28.06
CA ASN A 5 -35.28 -35.61 28.32
C ASN A 5 -34.82 -35.19 29.72
N GLU A 6 -33.63 -34.57 29.76
CA GLU A 6 -33.41 -33.34 30.54
C GLU A 6 -32.52 -32.37 29.75
N LYS A 7 -33.00 -31.12 29.61
CA LYS A 7 -32.24 -29.96 29.11
C LYS A 7 -32.53 -28.84 30.10
N GLU A 8 -31.56 -28.46 30.91
CA GLU A 8 -31.75 -27.36 31.85
C GLU A 8 -31.70 -26.01 31.13
N ASN A 9 -32.80 -25.27 31.29
CA ASN A 9 -32.97 -23.91 30.85
C ASN A 9 -33.64 -23.21 32.03
N PHE A 10 -32.94 -22.37 32.78
CA PHE A 10 -33.51 -21.71 33.96
C PHE A 10 -33.60 -20.20 33.78
N SER A 11 -34.82 -19.68 33.84
CA SER A 11 -35.11 -18.25 33.80
C SER A 11 -36.39 -17.96 34.58
N GLN A 12 -36.38 -16.79 35.23
CA GLN A 12 -37.52 -16.06 35.82
C GLN A 12 -37.99 -16.40 37.25
N LYS A 13 -37.77 -15.38 38.10
CA LYS A 13 -38.77 -14.62 38.89
C LYS A 13 -39.40 -15.19 40.17
N LYS A 14 -39.28 -14.29 41.16
CA LYS A 14 -40.30 -13.73 42.08
C LYS A 14 -40.48 -14.34 43.48
N SER A 15 -40.79 -13.39 44.36
CA SER A 15 -41.35 -13.47 45.71
C SER A 15 -42.82 -13.94 45.68
N ASP A 16 -43.54 -14.21 46.78
CA ASP A 16 -43.54 -13.68 48.17
C ASP A 16 -44.05 -14.76 49.17
N GLU A 17 -44.22 -14.36 50.46
CA GLU A 17 -44.98 -15.06 51.54
C GLU A 17 -44.30 -16.34 52.13
N THR A 18 -44.33 -16.66 53.44
CA THR A 18 -44.85 -16.08 54.71
C THR A 18 -43.79 -16.38 55.81
N GLU A 19 -43.76 -15.89 57.06
CA GLU A 19 -44.81 -15.85 58.11
C GLU A 19 -44.27 -15.06 59.35
N THR A 20 -45.14 -14.60 60.25
CA THR A 20 -44.74 -14.04 61.59
C THR A 20 -45.39 -14.87 62.70
N PRO A 21 -44.87 -14.82 63.94
CA PRO A 21 -45.60 -14.05 64.96
C PRO A 21 -44.73 -13.29 65.98
N LYS A 22 -45.41 -12.46 66.80
CA LYS A 22 -44.87 -11.50 67.77
C LYS A 22 -44.96 -12.00 69.22
N THR A 23 -44.10 -11.48 70.09
CA THR A 23 -44.30 -11.17 71.53
C THR A 23 -43.14 -10.28 72.00
N GLU A 24 -43.23 -9.37 72.96
CA GLU A 24 -44.31 -8.48 73.44
C GLU A 24 -43.63 -7.34 74.25
N ASN A 25 -44.36 -6.29 74.64
CA ASN A 25 -43.77 -5.02 75.14
C ASN A 25 -43.26 -5.03 76.59
N LYS A 26 -42.38 -4.07 76.91
CA LYS A 26 -42.58 -3.15 78.05
C LYS A 26 -41.78 -1.85 77.94
N ASP A 27 -42.47 -0.73 78.17
CA ASP A 27 -41.92 0.63 78.17
C ASP A 27 -41.02 0.95 79.36
N SER A 28 -40.13 1.92 79.16
CA SER A 28 -39.76 2.94 80.17
C SER A 28 -39.22 4.19 79.45
N GLN A 29 -39.82 5.35 79.73
CA GLN A 29 -39.50 6.63 79.10
C GLN A 29 -38.50 7.48 79.93
N ALA A 30 -38.06 8.59 79.33
CA ALA A 30 -37.19 9.66 79.83
C ALA A 30 -35.69 9.34 79.90
N ASN A 31 -34.77 10.23 79.49
CA ASN A 31 -34.90 11.65 79.10
C ASN A 31 -33.93 12.01 77.95
N PRO A 32 -34.13 13.14 77.23
CA PRO A 32 -33.30 13.50 76.08
C PRO A 32 -32.00 14.19 76.51
N THR A 33 -30.86 13.67 76.05
CA THR A 33 -29.56 14.34 76.20
C THR A 33 -28.78 14.26 74.89
N GLU A 34 -28.26 15.41 74.47
CA GLU A 34 -27.65 15.63 73.16
C GLU A 34 -26.37 14.79 72.96
N LEU A 35 -26.34 13.99 71.89
CA LEU A 35 -25.11 13.41 71.36
C LEU A 35 -24.72 14.13 70.06
N LYS A 36 -23.50 14.67 70.10
CA LYS A 36 -22.95 15.70 69.22
C LYS A 36 -22.63 15.20 67.81
N THR A 37 -22.59 16.16 66.88
CA THR A 37 -22.21 16.16 65.45
C THR A 37 -21.64 14.90 64.75
N PRO A 38 -20.37 14.48 64.99
CA PRO A 38 -19.48 14.13 63.87
C PRO A 38 -19.75 12.79 63.16
N GLU A 39 -20.61 11.93 63.70
CA GLU A 39 -21.05 10.72 62.99
C GLU A 39 -21.76 11.08 61.67
N LYS A 40 -22.51 12.19 61.63
CA LYS A 40 -23.21 12.63 60.41
C LYS A 40 -22.27 13.14 59.32
N GLU A 41 -21.16 13.77 59.69
CA GLU A 41 -20.15 14.26 58.74
C GLU A 41 -19.40 13.08 58.10
N ASN A 42 -18.94 12.12 58.92
CA ASN A 42 -18.34 10.87 58.43
C ASN A 42 -19.27 10.09 57.49
N ILE A 43 -20.58 10.00 57.80
CA ILE A 43 -21.58 9.36 56.93
C ILE A 43 -21.72 10.10 55.58
N VAL A 44 -21.55 11.42 55.54
CA VAL A 44 -21.61 12.21 54.29
C VAL A 44 -20.34 12.04 53.47
N GLU A 45 -19.16 11.99 54.10
CA GLU A 45 -17.89 11.74 53.41
C GLU A 45 -17.82 10.33 52.82
N LEU A 46 -18.17 9.30 53.61
CA LEU A 46 -18.25 7.91 53.14
C LEU A 46 -19.23 7.75 51.97
N LYS A 47 -20.35 8.50 51.95
CA LYS A 47 -21.28 8.50 50.81
C LYS A 47 -20.66 9.10 49.55
N LYS A 48 -19.94 10.23 49.67
CA LYS A 48 -19.20 10.81 48.55
C LYS A 48 -18.08 9.89 48.06
N GLU A 49 -17.42 9.17 48.95
CA GLU A 49 -16.41 8.18 48.55
C GLU A 49 -17.03 7.00 47.81
N ILE A 50 -18.17 6.46 48.26
CA ILE A 50 -18.94 5.44 47.55
C ILE A 50 -19.39 5.92 46.17
N GLU A 51 -19.80 7.18 46.04
CA GLU A 51 -20.19 7.80 44.77
C GLU A 51 -18.98 7.94 43.82
N ASN A 52 -17.87 8.50 44.30
CA ASN A 52 -16.59 8.56 43.56
C ASN A 52 -16.07 7.17 43.14
N LEU A 53 -16.25 6.13 43.97
CA LEU A 53 -15.88 4.75 43.64
C LEU A 53 -16.82 4.14 42.60
N LYS A 54 -18.13 4.44 42.65
CA LYS A 54 -19.08 4.03 41.61
C LYS A 54 -18.75 4.66 40.26
N ASP A 55 -18.43 5.95 40.23
CA ASP A 55 -18.05 6.65 39.00
C ASP A 55 -16.72 6.13 38.43
N LYS A 56 -15.72 5.89 39.30
CA LYS A 56 -14.47 5.21 38.90
C LYS A 56 -14.73 3.83 38.33
N ASN A 57 -15.58 3.02 38.96
CA ASN A 57 -15.93 1.68 38.47
C ASN A 57 -16.72 1.73 37.15
N LEU A 58 -17.67 2.65 37.00
CA LEU A 58 -18.43 2.84 35.76
C LEU A 58 -17.52 3.27 34.61
N ARG A 59 -16.59 4.19 34.87
CA ARG A 59 -15.57 4.60 33.90
C ARG A 59 -14.63 3.45 33.56
N LEU A 60 -14.17 2.68 34.55
CA LEU A 60 -13.30 1.52 34.33
C LEU A 60 -13.99 0.45 33.47
N LEU A 61 -15.28 0.18 33.71
CA LEU A 61 -16.08 -0.72 32.88
C LEU A 61 -16.18 -0.20 31.43
N ALA A 62 -16.40 1.10 31.23
CA ALA A 62 -16.43 1.70 29.89
C ALA A 62 -15.05 1.65 29.20
N GLU A 63 -13.95 1.84 29.92
CA GLU A 63 -12.58 1.68 29.42
C GLU A 63 -12.30 0.21 29.05
N MET A 64 -12.71 -0.76 29.87
CA MET A 64 -12.60 -2.19 29.58
C MET A 64 -13.40 -2.61 28.34
N ASP A 65 -14.64 -2.14 28.18
CA ASP A 65 -15.45 -2.45 27.00
C ASP A 65 -14.89 -1.82 25.72
N ASN A 66 -14.31 -0.62 25.81
CA ASN A 66 -13.59 -0.01 24.69
C ASN A 66 -12.31 -0.77 24.35
N GLN A 67 -11.51 -1.16 25.35
CA GLN A 67 -10.33 -2.01 25.16
C GLN A 67 -10.69 -3.36 24.52
N ARG A 68 -11.76 -4.03 24.98
CA ARG A 68 -12.26 -5.27 24.37
C ARG A 68 -12.63 -5.08 22.90
N LYS A 69 -13.34 -3.99 22.55
CA LYS A 69 -13.69 -3.66 21.16
C LYS A 69 -12.48 -3.32 20.29
N ILE A 70 -11.40 -2.78 20.87
CA ILE A 70 -10.14 -2.50 20.17
C ILE A 70 -9.37 -3.80 19.97
N HIS A 71 -9.09 -4.55 21.05
CA HIS A 71 -8.40 -5.84 20.99
C HIS A 71 -9.09 -6.84 20.06
N PHE A 72 -10.42 -6.91 20.04
CA PHE A 72 -11.14 -7.81 19.11
C PHE A 72 -10.89 -7.43 17.64
N ARG A 73 -10.89 -6.12 17.32
CA ARG A 73 -10.55 -5.62 15.97
C ARG A 73 -9.08 -5.89 15.62
N GLU A 74 -8.15 -5.61 16.53
CA GLU A 74 -6.74 -5.92 16.35
C GLU A 74 -6.47 -7.42 16.16
N MET A 75 -7.14 -8.29 16.93
CA MET A 75 -6.99 -9.73 16.81
C MET A 75 -7.50 -10.22 15.45
N ILE A 76 -8.65 -9.73 14.98
CA ILE A 76 -9.13 -10.01 13.62
C ILE A 76 -8.12 -9.54 12.58
N GLU A 77 -7.56 -8.34 12.72
CA GLU A 77 -6.57 -7.79 11.80
C GLU A 77 -5.27 -8.63 11.79
N LYS A 78 -4.74 -8.95 12.98
CA LYS A 78 -3.58 -9.81 13.18
C LYS A 78 -3.81 -11.22 12.62
N THR A 79 -5.00 -11.80 12.77
CA THR A 79 -5.35 -13.11 12.18
C THR A 79 -5.40 -13.04 10.65
N LYS A 80 -6.03 -12.01 10.08
CA LYS A 80 -6.11 -11.82 8.61
C LYS A 80 -4.74 -11.66 7.96
N TYR A 81 -3.81 -10.95 8.60
CA TYR A 81 -2.48 -10.67 8.05
C TYR A 81 -1.35 -11.53 8.67
N SER A 82 -1.67 -12.53 9.50
CA SER A 82 -0.65 -13.36 10.19
C SER A 82 0.32 -14.01 9.22
N ASN A 83 -0.21 -14.51 8.10
CA ASN A 83 0.57 -15.20 7.07
C ASN A 83 1.28 -14.26 6.08
N GLU A 84 1.20 -12.92 6.23
CA GLU A 84 1.76 -11.95 5.26
C GLU A 84 3.26 -12.21 5.01
N LYS A 85 4.04 -12.40 6.09
CA LYS A 85 5.49 -12.64 6.03
C LYS A 85 5.83 -13.97 5.35
N LEU A 86 5.03 -15.01 5.60
CA LEU A 86 5.20 -16.34 5.01
C LEU A 86 4.89 -16.30 3.50
N ILE A 87 3.70 -15.80 3.13
CA ILE A 87 3.25 -15.70 1.75
C ILE A 87 4.25 -14.88 0.92
N ARG A 88 4.75 -13.75 1.45
CA ARG A 88 5.78 -12.92 0.81
C ARG A 88 7.03 -13.71 0.38
N GLN A 89 7.48 -14.69 1.18
CA GLN A 89 8.61 -15.55 0.84
C GLN A 89 8.25 -16.55 -0.28
N PHE A 90 7.02 -17.08 -0.25
CA PHE A 90 6.53 -17.99 -1.29
C PHE A 90 6.28 -17.33 -2.65
N LEU A 91 6.14 -16.00 -2.74
CA LEU A 91 5.96 -15.29 -4.02
C LEU A 91 7.15 -15.42 -4.99
N PHE A 92 8.32 -15.91 -4.55
CA PHE A 92 9.46 -16.18 -5.43
C PHE A 92 9.25 -17.40 -6.34
N PHE A 93 8.53 -18.42 -5.88
CA PHE A 93 8.28 -19.64 -6.66
C PHE A 93 7.52 -19.38 -7.97
N PRO A 94 6.33 -18.72 -7.98
CA PRO A 94 5.60 -18.49 -9.23
C PRO A 94 6.38 -17.66 -10.23
N ASP A 95 7.20 -16.70 -9.78
CA ASP A 95 8.06 -15.91 -10.68
C ASP A 95 9.09 -16.76 -11.41
N ASN A 96 9.69 -17.75 -10.73
CA ASN A 96 10.68 -18.63 -11.35
C ASN A 96 10.03 -19.59 -12.35
N TYR A 97 8.83 -20.10 -12.04
CA TYR A 97 8.06 -20.89 -13.00
C TYR A 97 7.66 -20.04 -14.21
N GLU A 98 7.15 -18.81 -14.03
CA GLU A 98 6.81 -17.92 -15.13
C GLU A 98 8.03 -17.57 -16.00
N LYS A 99 9.21 -17.33 -15.40
CA LYS A 99 10.47 -17.13 -16.15
C LYS A 99 10.92 -18.37 -16.91
N ALA A 100 10.87 -19.55 -16.30
CA ALA A 100 11.22 -20.81 -16.97
C ALA A 100 10.28 -21.10 -18.16
N MET A 101 9.00 -20.78 -18.02
CA MET A 101 8.03 -20.87 -19.11
C MET A 101 8.31 -19.86 -20.22
N GLN A 102 8.70 -18.61 -19.92
CA GLN A 102 9.06 -17.62 -20.94
C GLN A 102 10.28 -18.04 -21.77
N ILE A 103 11.30 -18.64 -21.15
CA ILE A 103 12.49 -19.14 -21.86
C ILE A 103 12.11 -20.26 -22.85
N SER A 104 11.25 -21.18 -22.41
CA SER A 104 10.91 -22.40 -23.15
C SER A 104 9.78 -22.21 -24.19
N GLN A 105 9.22 -21.00 -24.34
CA GLN A 105 8.08 -20.74 -25.24
C GLN A 105 8.42 -20.90 -26.73
N HIS A 106 9.70 -20.87 -27.08
CA HIS A 106 10.18 -21.01 -28.46
C HIS A 106 10.62 -22.44 -28.82
N ASP A 107 10.70 -23.36 -27.84
CA ASP A 107 11.11 -24.73 -28.08
C ASP A 107 9.99 -25.54 -28.76
N THR A 108 10.34 -26.20 -29.86
CA THR A 108 9.36 -26.92 -30.70
C THR A 108 9.13 -28.37 -30.25
N ASP A 109 9.91 -28.87 -29.28
CA ASP A 109 9.90 -30.26 -28.86
C ASP A 109 8.61 -30.67 -28.11
N PRO A 110 7.88 -31.72 -28.57
CA PRO A 110 6.64 -32.16 -27.92
C PRO A 110 6.80 -32.57 -26.45
N LYS A 111 7.97 -33.08 -26.07
CA LYS A 111 8.28 -33.44 -24.67
C LYS A 111 8.33 -32.22 -23.77
N ILE A 112 9.02 -31.15 -24.21
CA ILE A 112 9.14 -29.89 -23.46
C ILE A 112 7.76 -29.26 -23.31
N ARG A 113 6.94 -29.28 -24.37
CA ARG A 113 5.55 -28.79 -24.32
C ARG A 113 4.69 -29.51 -23.27
N ASN A 114 4.83 -30.83 -23.11
CA ASN A 114 4.12 -31.58 -22.07
C ASN A 114 4.57 -31.18 -20.65
N PHE A 115 5.87 -30.95 -20.43
CA PHE A 115 6.37 -30.41 -19.16
C PHE A 115 5.83 -29.00 -18.88
N LEU A 116 5.76 -28.12 -19.88
CA LEU A 116 5.20 -26.77 -19.73
C LEU A 116 3.72 -26.78 -19.32
N VAL A 117 2.92 -27.71 -19.85
CA VAL A 117 1.53 -27.91 -19.41
C VAL A 117 1.48 -28.34 -17.93
N GLY A 118 2.36 -29.28 -17.51
CA GLY A 118 2.46 -29.68 -16.11
C GLY A 118 2.85 -28.53 -15.16
N PHE A 119 3.83 -27.71 -15.54
CA PHE A 119 4.20 -26.51 -14.78
C PHE A 119 3.07 -25.47 -14.72
N GLN A 120 2.32 -25.29 -15.81
CA GLN A 120 1.16 -24.40 -15.84
C GLN A 120 0.06 -24.87 -14.86
N MET A 121 -0.21 -26.18 -14.79
CA MET A 121 -1.17 -26.74 -13.82
C MET A 121 -0.76 -26.47 -12.37
N ILE A 122 0.52 -26.68 -12.04
CA ILE A 122 1.08 -26.40 -10.69
C ILE A 122 0.98 -24.90 -10.36
N LEU A 123 1.27 -24.02 -11.34
CA LEU A 123 1.12 -22.56 -11.19
C LEU A 123 -0.32 -22.15 -10.90
N ASP A 124 -1.30 -22.72 -11.61
CA ASP A 124 -2.71 -22.38 -11.42
C ASP A 124 -3.27 -22.93 -10.11
N GLU A 125 -2.84 -24.13 -9.68
CA GLU A 125 -3.16 -24.65 -8.36
C GLU A 125 -2.56 -23.78 -7.24
N PHE A 126 -1.30 -23.37 -7.36
CA PHE A 126 -0.66 -22.43 -6.44
C PHE A 126 -1.39 -21.08 -6.39
N ARG A 127 -1.81 -20.52 -7.54
CA ARG A 127 -2.65 -19.31 -7.61
C ARG A 127 -4.01 -19.50 -6.94
N ASN A 128 -4.59 -20.70 -7.02
CA ASN A 128 -5.86 -20.99 -6.36
C ASN A 128 -5.70 -21.08 -4.83
N VAL A 129 -4.61 -21.68 -4.33
CA VAL A 129 -4.26 -21.63 -2.90
C VAL A 129 -4.07 -20.19 -2.43
N LEU A 130 -3.35 -19.35 -3.19
CA LEU A 130 -3.21 -17.91 -2.86
C LEU A 130 -4.56 -17.21 -2.73
N LYS A 131 -5.50 -17.42 -3.67
CA LYS A 131 -6.85 -16.85 -3.61
C LYS A 131 -7.63 -17.30 -2.38
N MET A 132 -7.50 -18.57 -1.95
CA MET A 132 -8.16 -19.06 -0.73
C MET A 132 -7.72 -18.31 0.54
N TYR A 133 -6.47 -17.85 0.59
CA TYR A 133 -5.94 -17.02 1.67
C TYR A 133 -6.18 -15.50 1.47
N GLY A 134 -7.01 -15.10 0.49
CA GLY A 134 -7.33 -13.71 0.21
C GLY A 134 -6.21 -12.94 -0.52
N VAL A 135 -5.26 -13.65 -1.14
CA VAL A 135 -4.18 -13.06 -1.93
C VAL A 135 -4.60 -12.98 -3.40
N GLU A 136 -4.59 -11.78 -3.95
CA GLU A 136 -4.94 -11.50 -5.34
C GLU A 136 -3.75 -10.92 -6.11
N GLU A 137 -3.62 -11.31 -7.38
CA GLU A 137 -2.69 -10.68 -8.32
C GLU A 137 -3.18 -9.26 -8.64
N ILE A 138 -2.28 -8.28 -8.56
CA ILE A 138 -2.58 -6.89 -8.94
C ILE A 138 -2.64 -6.85 -10.47
N LYS A 139 -3.85 -6.81 -11.00
CA LYS A 139 -4.09 -6.71 -12.45
C LYS A 139 -3.63 -5.36 -12.95
N VAL A 140 -2.58 -5.38 -13.76
CA VAL A 140 -2.06 -4.24 -14.51
C VAL A 140 -2.08 -4.60 -15.99
N THR A 141 -2.56 -3.68 -16.82
CA THR A 141 -2.66 -3.83 -18.27
C THR A 141 -1.55 -3.01 -18.93
N PRO A 142 -0.54 -3.66 -19.55
CA PRO A 142 0.46 -2.96 -20.35
C PRO A 142 -0.19 -2.09 -21.43
N LEU A 143 0.46 -0.98 -21.77
CA LEU A 143 0.08 0.02 -22.78
C LEU A 143 -1.22 0.80 -22.50
N LYS A 144 -1.97 0.47 -21.45
CA LYS A 144 -3.23 1.16 -21.08
C LYS A 144 -3.15 1.90 -19.75
N ASP A 145 -2.51 1.28 -18.74
CA ASP A 145 -2.50 1.83 -17.40
C ASP A 145 -1.31 2.77 -17.16
N ILE A 146 -1.53 3.78 -16.33
CA ILE A 146 -0.55 4.78 -15.91
C ILE A 146 0.05 4.37 -14.56
N TYR A 147 1.32 4.70 -14.34
CA TYR A 147 2.02 4.44 -13.08
C TYR A 147 1.34 5.09 -11.85
N ASP A 148 0.96 4.28 -10.84
CA ASP A 148 0.66 4.71 -9.46
C ASP A 148 1.74 4.26 -8.47
N GLU A 149 2.29 5.19 -7.70
CA GLU A 149 3.29 4.97 -6.65
C GLU A 149 2.84 3.97 -5.57
N LYS A 150 1.54 3.93 -5.25
CA LYS A 150 0.98 3.07 -4.19
C LYS A 150 0.88 1.60 -4.58
N LEU A 151 0.71 1.31 -5.88
CA LEU A 151 0.51 -0.05 -6.40
C LEU A 151 1.77 -0.64 -7.02
N HIS A 152 2.67 0.20 -7.54
CA HIS A 152 3.85 -0.23 -8.31
C HIS A 152 5.19 -0.01 -7.60
N GLY A 153 5.21 0.69 -6.46
CA GLY A 153 6.34 0.70 -5.53
C GLY A 153 7.60 1.46 -5.99
N LYS A 154 8.48 1.77 -5.03
CA LYS A 154 9.62 2.71 -5.22
C LYS A 154 10.90 2.10 -5.79
N THR A 155 10.94 0.81 -6.08
CA THR A 155 12.18 0.10 -6.45
C THR A 155 12.13 -0.35 -7.91
N LEU A 156 12.17 0.63 -8.81
CA LEU A 156 12.28 0.40 -10.24
C LEU A 156 13.74 0.14 -10.61
N LYS A 157 14.06 -1.09 -11.03
CA LYS A 157 15.11 -1.29 -12.03
C LYS A 157 14.47 -1.07 -13.40
N VAL A 158 14.61 0.15 -13.92
CA VAL A 158 14.16 0.48 -15.27
C VAL A 158 15.14 -0.15 -16.25
N GLU A 159 14.65 -1.07 -17.07
CA GLU A 159 15.31 -1.47 -18.31
C GLU A 159 14.52 -0.88 -19.46
N GLU A 160 15.23 -0.41 -20.48
CA GLU A 160 14.64 0.33 -21.60
C GLU A 160 13.89 -0.62 -22.55
N ILE A 161 12.80 -0.13 -23.14
CA ILE A 161 12.24 -0.68 -24.38
C ILE A 161 12.16 0.48 -25.37
N LYS A 162 12.94 0.38 -26.45
CA LYS A 162 12.79 1.24 -27.63
C LYS A 162 11.69 0.64 -28.49
N GLU A 163 10.44 1.13 -28.39
CA GLU A 163 9.46 1.02 -29.47
C GLU A 163 8.17 1.82 -29.21
N ASN A 164 7.70 2.49 -30.28
CA ASN A 164 6.40 3.15 -30.45
C ASN A 164 6.05 4.39 -29.60
N ASP A 165 6.00 5.54 -30.28
CA ASP A 165 5.66 6.85 -29.72
C ASP A 165 4.17 7.08 -29.37
N LYS A 166 3.33 6.04 -29.42
CA LYS A 166 1.86 6.16 -29.28
C LYS A 166 1.35 6.47 -27.87
N TYR A 167 2.15 6.27 -26.83
CA TYR A 167 1.66 6.27 -25.44
C TYR A 167 2.34 7.35 -24.57
N PRO A 168 1.59 8.03 -23.66
CA PRO A 168 2.10 9.14 -22.87
C PRO A 168 3.17 8.73 -21.84
N GLU A 169 3.91 9.72 -21.32
CA GLU A 169 4.88 9.53 -20.23
C GLU A 169 4.22 8.85 -19.02
N GLY A 170 4.93 7.94 -18.36
CA GLY A 170 4.39 7.16 -17.23
C GLY A 170 3.47 6.00 -17.61
N THR A 171 3.22 5.74 -18.91
CA THR A 171 2.55 4.50 -19.35
C THR A 171 3.41 3.27 -19.04
N ILE A 172 2.73 2.22 -18.59
CA ILE A 172 3.33 0.92 -18.27
C ILE A 172 3.60 0.16 -19.57
N LEU A 173 4.87 -0.01 -19.95
CA LEU A 173 5.28 -0.67 -21.19
C LEU A 173 5.33 -2.20 -21.04
N GLN A 174 5.95 -2.69 -19.96
CA GLN A 174 6.10 -4.12 -19.67
C GLN A 174 6.02 -4.37 -18.17
N ILE A 175 5.42 -5.49 -17.77
CA ILE A 175 5.47 -6.00 -16.41
C ILE A 175 6.68 -6.93 -16.31
N SER A 176 7.65 -6.58 -15.47
CA SER A 176 8.87 -7.39 -15.22
C SER A 176 8.68 -8.40 -14.09
N GLN A 177 7.81 -8.09 -13.12
CA GLN A 177 7.45 -8.98 -12.02
C GLN A 177 6.06 -8.63 -11.51
N LYS A 178 5.21 -9.63 -11.30
CA LYS A 178 3.82 -9.42 -10.87
C LYS A 178 3.74 -8.89 -9.44
N GLY A 179 2.74 -8.06 -9.18
CA GLY A 179 2.40 -7.60 -7.83
C GLY A 179 1.28 -8.44 -7.23
N TYR A 180 1.23 -8.48 -5.91
CA TYR A 180 0.21 -9.21 -5.14
C TYR A 180 -0.26 -8.36 -3.96
N LYS A 181 -1.57 -8.37 -3.71
CA LYS A 181 -2.22 -7.79 -2.53
C LYS A 181 -2.87 -8.89 -1.70
N ILE A 182 -2.98 -8.69 -0.38
CA ILE A 182 -3.82 -9.50 0.50
C ILE A 182 -4.92 -8.59 1.06
N TYR A 183 -6.18 -8.92 0.80
CA TYR A 183 -7.31 -8.03 1.08
C TYR A 183 -7.03 -6.59 0.54
N GLU A 184 -6.93 -5.60 1.44
CA GLU A 184 -6.68 -4.19 1.13
C GLU A 184 -5.19 -3.77 1.16
N ARG A 185 -4.26 -4.67 1.56
CA ARG A 185 -2.83 -4.34 1.71
C ARG A 185 -2.00 -4.94 0.58
N VAL A 186 -1.15 -4.12 -0.04
CA VAL A 186 -0.14 -4.60 -1.00
C VAL A 186 0.92 -5.43 -0.27
N LEU A 187 1.07 -6.72 -0.63
CA LEU A 187 2.24 -7.51 -0.23
C LEU A 187 3.44 -7.05 -1.04
N ARG A 188 3.37 -7.28 -2.35
CA ARG A 188 4.47 -7.03 -3.27
C ARG A 188 3.96 -6.07 -4.35
N PRO A 189 4.59 -4.89 -4.52
CA PRO A 189 4.26 -4.02 -5.63
C PRO A 189 4.62 -4.69 -6.97
N VAL A 190 3.95 -4.28 -8.04
CA VAL A 190 4.25 -4.75 -9.40
C VAL A 190 5.56 -4.11 -9.87
N GLN A 191 6.55 -4.88 -10.32
CA GLN A 191 7.71 -4.29 -11.01
C GLN A 191 7.37 -4.10 -12.48
N ILE A 192 7.51 -2.86 -12.94
CA ILE A 192 7.11 -2.43 -14.28
C ILE A 192 8.22 -1.62 -14.94
N LYS A 193 8.32 -1.74 -16.27
CA LYS A 193 9.11 -0.85 -17.12
C LYS A 193 8.18 0.23 -17.64
N ILE A 194 8.55 1.50 -17.42
CA ILE A 194 7.73 2.68 -17.76
C ILE A 194 8.50 3.59 -18.72
N ARG A 195 7.78 4.34 -19.57
CA ARG A 195 8.37 5.43 -20.38
C ARG A 195 8.78 6.59 -19.46
N THR A 196 10.09 6.85 -19.34
CA THR A 196 10.65 7.96 -18.54
C THR A 196 11.53 8.90 -19.37
N THR A 197 11.26 10.20 -19.31
CA THR A 197 12.11 11.28 -19.83
C THR A 197 12.97 11.96 -18.75
N ASN A 198 12.75 11.59 -17.48
CA ASN A 198 13.52 12.07 -16.33
C ASN A 198 14.81 11.28 -16.12
N SER A 199 15.82 11.95 -15.58
CA SER A 199 17.11 11.39 -15.15
C SER A 199 17.29 11.59 -13.64
N CYS A 200 18.14 10.78 -13.00
CA CYS A 200 18.56 10.97 -11.62
C CYS A 200 20.04 10.66 -11.47
N VAL A 201 20.71 11.37 -10.56
CA VAL A 201 22.09 11.07 -10.16
C VAL A 201 22.03 10.49 -8.75
N ALA A 202 22.70 9.36 -8.54
CA ALA A 202 22.80 8.73 -7.23
C ALA A 202 24.24 8.33 -6.96
N VAL A 203 24.64 8.41 -5.69
CA VAL A 203 25.92 7.90 -5.21
C VAL A 203 25.68 6.68 -4.33
N PHE A 204 26.59 5.71 -4.44
CA PHE A 204 26.62 4.55 -3.58
C PHE A 204 27.57 4.85 -2.41
N GLU A 205 27.00 5.06 -1.23
CA GLU A 205 27.74 5.50 -0.04
C GLU A 205 27.47 4.51 1.10
N GLY A 206 28.48 3.73 1.48
CA GLY A 206 28.34 2.61 2.40
C GLY A 206 27.52 1.45 1.81
N ALA A 207 26.46 1.03 2.50
CA ALA A 207 25.57 -0.07 2.07
C ALA A 207 24.26 0.42 1.43
N GLY A 208 24.15 1.71 1.09
CA GLY A 208 22.92 2.34 0.59
C GLY A 208 23.12 3.15 -0.68
N VAL A 209 22.06 3.24 -1.48
CA VAL A 209 21.97 4.16 -2.62
C VAL A 209 21.37 5.48 -2.14
N LYS A 210 22.12 6.57 -2.27
CA LYS A 210 21.67 7.92 -1.93
C LYS A 210 21.47 8.72 -3.21
N VAL A 211 20.23 9.06 -3.53
CA VAL A 211 19.92 9.95 -4.66
C VAL A 211 20.37 11.37 -4.30
N ILE A 212 21.12 12.01 -5.19
CA ILE A 212 21.54 13.40 -5.03
C ILE A 212 20.36 14.30 -5.45
N LEU A 213 19.96 15.20 -4.56
CA LEU A 213 18.98 16.23 -4.86
C LEU A 213 19.56 17.20 -5.89
N ASN A 214 18.81 17.53 -6.94
CA ASN A 214 19.24 18.59 -7.86
C ASN A 214 18.94 19.96 -7.24
N ASN A 215 19.97 20.79 -7.13
CA ASN A 215 20.05 21.91 -6.17
C ASN A 215 19.14 23.12 -6.47
N GLU A 216 18.32 23.10 -7.51
CA GLU A 216 17.40 24.20 -7.87
C GLU A 216 15.92 23.90 -7.61
N SER A 217 15.52 22.63 -7.51
CA SER A 217 14.08 22.26 -7.39
C SER A 217 13.77 21.25 -6.29
N GLY A 218 14.79 20.75 -5.57
CA GLY A 218 14.60 19.82 -4.45
C GLY A 218 13.99 18.46 -4.84
N LYS A 219 13.95 18.12 -6.13
CA LYS A 219 13.43 16.86 -6.65
C LYS A 219 14.56 15.84 -6.86
N ASN A 220 14.25 14.57 -6.63
CA ASN A 220 15.14 13.43 -6.86
C ASN A 220 15.36 13.11 -8.35
N THR A 221 14.64 13.77 -9.27
CA THR A 221 14.71 13.53 -10.71
C THR A 221 14.66 14.84 -11.48
N THR A 222 15.33 14.90 -12.62
CA THR A 222 15.45 16.09 -13.49
C THR A 222 15.03 15.72 -14.92
N PRO A 223 14.12 16.45 -15.59
CA PRO A 223 13.74 16.13 -16.96
C PRO A 223 14.91 16.37 -17.92
N SER A 224 15.05 15.51 -18.94
CA SER A 224 16.14 15.59 -19.94
C SER A 224 15.85 16.68 -20.98
N VAL A 225 15.87 17.95 -20.54
CA VAL A 225 15.50 19.15 -21.31
C VAL A 225 16.54 20.25 -21.09
N VAL A 226 16.93 20.94 -22.17
CA VAL A 226 17.87 22.07 -22.17
C VAL A 226 17.23 23.23 -22.93
N SER A 227 17.32 24.44 -22.39
CA SER A 227 16.87 25.69 -23.02
C SER A 227 18.09 26.58 -23.28
N PHE A 228 18.36 26.82 -24.57
CA PHE A 228 19.51 27.60 -24.99
C PHE A 228 19.23 29.10 -24.91
N ARG A 229 20.14 29.84 -24.25
CA ARG A 229 20.06 31.30 -24.16
C ARG A 229 20.87 31.98 -25.27
N GLU A 230 20.49 33.20 -25.62
CA GLU A 230 21.33 34.07 -26.44
C GLU A 230 22.37 34.79 -25.58
N ASN A 231 23.43 35.27 -26.22
CA ASN A 231 24.47 36.13 -25.62
C ASN A 231 25.41 35.46 -24.60
N GLY A 232 25.52 34.13 -24.58
CA GLY A 232 26.49 33.41 -23.73
C GLY A 232 26.13 33.41 -22.24
N GLU A 233 24.89 33.78 -21.88
CA GLU A 233 24.34 33.46 -20.56
C GLU A 233 24.29 31.94 -20.36
N LYS A 234 24.35 31.48 -19.11
CA LYS A 234 24.28 30.05 -18.79
C LYS A 234 22.96 29.44 -19.29
N ASP A 235 23.08 28.38 -20.08
CA ASP A 235 21.93 27.57 -20.51
C ASP A 235 21.20 26.99 -19.31
N ILE A 236 19.89 26.85 -19.47
CA ILE A 236 19.01 26.36 -18.40
C ILE A 236 18.70 24.90 -18.67
N VAL A 237 18.71 24.07 -17.63
CA VAL A 237 18.45 22.64 -17.71
C VAL A 237 17.26 22.25 -16.83
N GLY A 238 16.67 21.08 -17.10
CA GLY A 238 15.66 20.50 -16.23
C GLY A 238 14.32 21.22 -16.27
N GLU A 239 13.69 21.39 -15.10
CA GLU A 239 12.30 21.87 -14.99
C GLU A 239 12.16 23.34 -15.40
N SER A 240 13.15 24.16 -15.04
CA SER A 240 13.30 25.55 -15.50
C SER A 240 13.37 25.66 -17.04
N ALA A 241 13.95 24.66 -17.71
CA ALA A 241 13.98 24.58 -19.18
C ALA A 241 12.64 24.11 -19.76
N LYS A 242 12.01 23.10 -19.13
CA LYS A 242 10.67 22.59 -19.53
C LYS A 242 9.62 23.70 -19.51
N ASN A 243 9.65 24.59 -18.51
CA ASN A 243 8.74 25.73 -18.42
C ASN A 243 8.93 26.74 -19.58
N GLN A 244 10.15 26.86 -20.13
CA GLN A 244 10.42 27.75 -21.27
C GLN A 244 9.97 27.17 -22.60
N ALA A 245 9.63 25.87 -22.69
CA ALA A 245 9.12 25.27 -23.92
C ALA A 245 7.81 25.93 -24.39
N VAL A 246 7.00 26.45 -23.46
CA VAL A 246 5.75 27.19 -23.77
C VAL A 246 6.06 28.56 -24.37
N SER A 247 7.06 29.28 -23.85
CA SER A 247 7.37 30.66 -24.24
C SER A 247 8.37 30.79 -25.39
N ARG A 248 9.27 29.82 -25.56
CA ARG A 248 10.38 29.82 -26.54
C ARG A 248 10.63 28.41 -27.11
N PRO A 249 9.62 27.76 -27.73
CA PRO A 249 9.69 26.36 -28.13
C PRO A 249 10.89 26.02 -29.04
N GLY A 250 11.26 26.91 -29.96
CA GLY A 250 12.37 26.68 -30.90
C GLY A 250 13.78 26.71 -30.31
N ARG A 251 13.95 27.01 -29.02
CA ARG A 251 15.25 26.96 -28.30
C ARG A 251 15.31 25.91 -27.19
N VAL A 252 14.23 25.17 -26.98
CA VAL A 252 14.16 24.13 -25.96
C VAL A 252 14.31 22.78 -26.63
N VAL A 253 15.45 22.15 -26.42
CA VAL A 253 15.74 20.79 -26.90
C VAL A 253 15.33 19.79 -25.82
N PHE A 254 14.49 18.85 -26.20
CA PHE A 254 13.97 17.78 -25.36
C PHE A 254 14.01 16.45 -26.11
N GLU A 255 13.98 15.34 -25.38
CA GLU A 255 13.98 13.97 -25.91
C GLU A 255 15.15 13.64 -26.88
N ALA A 256 16.26 14.39 -26.83
CA ALA A 256 17.44 14.18 -27.69
C ALA A 256 17.97 12.74 -27.69
N LYS A 257 17.77 11.99 -26.59
CA LYS A 257 18.07 10.54 -26.49
C LYS A 257 17.40 9.69 -27.58
N ARG A 258 16.30 10.15 -28.20
CA ARG A 258 15.65 9.50 -29.35
C ARG A 258 16.54 9.50 -30.59
N LEU A 259 17.29 10.58 -30.81
CA LEU A 259 18.09 10.78 -32.02
C LEU A 259 19.46 10.09 -31.93
N ILE A 260 19.98 9.89 -30.71
CA ILE A 260 21.30 9.28 -30.47
C ILE A 260 21.37 7.87 -31.08
N GLY A 261 22.23 7.71 -32.09
CA GLY A 261 22.45 6.46 -32.80
C GLY A 261 21.40 6.14 -33.87
N MET A 262 20.53 7.08 -34.23
CA MET A 262 19.61 6.95 -35.36
C MET A 262 20.17 7.61 -36.62
N LYS A 263 20.01 6.96 -37.76
CA LYS A 263 20.31 7.57 -39.06
C LYS A 263 19.25 8.62 -39.41
N PHE A 264 19.67 9.75 -39.96
CA PHE A 264 18.81 10.88 -40.32
C PHE A 264 17.64 10.47 -41.21
N ASN A 265 17.87 9.53 -42.14
CA ASN A 265 16.87 9.05 -43.11
C ASN A 265 15.87 8.00 -42.54
N THR A 266 15.92 7.70 -41.24
CA THR A 266 14.98 6.75 -40.59
C THR A 266 13.58 7.36 -40.46
N LYS A 267 12.53 6.54 -40.66
CA LYS A 267 11.12 6.99 -40.60
C LYS A 267 10.79 7.74 -39.30
N GLU A 268 11.21 7.20 -38.16
CA GLU A 268 11.00 7.77 -36.83
C GLU A 268 11.61 9.18 -36.70
N VAL A 269 12.84 9.39 -37.18
CA VAL A 269 13.50 10.71 -37.19
C VAL A 269 12.71 11.69 -38.07
N GLN A 270 12.26 11.27 -39.24
CA GLN A 270 11.48 12.12 -40.16
C GLN A 270 10.05 12.40 -39.66
N GLU A 271 9.47 11.55 -38.81
CA GLU A 271 8.20 11.82 -38.12
C GLU A 271 8.40 12.77 -36.92
N PHE A 272 9.41 12.53 -36.09
CA PHE A 272 9.77 13.41 -34.98
C PHE A 272 10.10 14.83 -35.48
N ARG A 273 10.84 14.95 -36.60
CA ARG A 273 11.17 16.22 -37.27
C ARG A 273 9.95 17.06 -37.71
N LYS A 274 8.78 16.44 -37.94
CA LYS A 274 7.53 17.17 -38.26
C LYS A 274 6.85 17.75 -37.03
N THR A 275 7.12 17.18 -35.85
CA THR A 275 6.46 17.52 -34.59
C THR A 275 7.37 18.35 -33.67
N ALA A 276 8.69 18.21 -33.82
CA ALA A 276 9.68 18.93 -33.03
C ALA A 276 9.67 20.44 -33.35
N PRO A 277 9.73 21.33 -32.34
CA PRO A 277 9.77 22.78 -32.56
C PRO A 277 11.15 23.32 -32.97
N PHE A 278 12.18 22.46 -32.97
CA PHE A 278 13.57 22.79 -33.31
C PHE A 278 14.02 22.03 -34.57
N LYS A 279 15.02 22.57 -35.27
CA LYS A 279 15.54 21.99 -36.52
C LYS A 279 16.51 20.84 -36.22
N ILE A 280 16.21 19.66 -36.78
CA ILE A 280 17.11 18.50 -36.83
C ILE A 280 17.86 18.53 -38.17
N ILE A 281 19.16 18.23 -38.16
CA ILE A 281 20.06 18.31 -39.32
C ILE A 281 20.90 17.03 -39.42
N GLU A 282 21.25 16.63 -40.64
CA GLU A 282 22.10 15.46 -40.87
C GLU A 282 23.56 15.77 -40.52
N HIS A 283 24.19 14.92 -39.71
CA HIS A 283 25.63 14.94 -39.46
C HIS A 283 26.40 14.32 -40.62
N GLU A 284 27.69 14.64 -40.77
CA GLU A 284 28.61 14.06 -41.78
C GLU A 284 28.65 12.51 -41.79
N ASN A 285 28.22 11.85 -40.72
CA ASN A 285 28.17 10.39 -40.58
C ASN A 285 26.78 9.79 -40.95
N GLY A 286 25.84 10.61 -41.43
CA GLY A 286 24.45 10.23 -41.73
C GLY A 286 23.56 10.06 -40.49
N ASP A 287 24.02 10.49 -39.32
CA ASP A 287 23.27 10.48 -38.06
C ASP A 287 22.40 11.75 -37.92
N ALA A 288 21.40 11.70 -37.04
CA ALA A 288 20.39 12.75 -36.82
C ALA A 288 20.73 13.76 -35.71
#